data_AF-A0A7V5UJQ5-F1
#
_entry.id   AF-A0A7V5UJQ5-F1
#
_cell.length_a   1.000
_cell.length_b   1.000
_cell.length_c   1.000
_cell.angle_alpha   90.00
_cell.angle_beta   90.00
_cell.angle_gamma   90.00
#
_symmetry.space_group_name_H-M   'P 1'
#
loop_
_entity.id
_entity.type
_entity.pdbx_description
1 polymer ?
#
loop_
_entity_poly.entity_id
_entity_poly.type
_entity_poly.pdbx_seq_one_letter_code
_entity_poly.pdbx_strand_id
1 'polypeptide(L)'
;MSISSRFRHFVTFPLVFVFGLAWLPASVAGQEIGFMEDFALASDRAKVLQKLVPGTPDFYFFHCLHYQQTEQFDKAQSMLDEWSRKLGQDARWKMMRHRQALLTYDRTPQNSLKYLREQLHLTFSHQAATHAGPASDLPSTLDPKLIDRELIARKLLANPNHLQGFSERALYWLASKSLSPAQRRQLLSRLQRPDVPGLVDLIVADFRSNRPVQFGQLKIHRLLTLEQLDALRKKIPELDANAVFVQSYIQRLAPSADDPADSPDVQRAHLQRLWQFAATLPDVHNSLKVHILYHRLRLDMSLNQFDKQRFMTYLKLPRQVRYINPVYLREPSRRRSIANLRADFRAATHFPVIADDEPLVRKYLEHFFVEETDFKAYLPYVRETFLKRVFAETKVLHGLGDPKEWAGMLPPAVYAELKKRVELEFAPHHSPVEFGSGDTVALDL
;
A
#
# COMPACT_ATOMS: atom_id res chain seq x y z
N MET A 1 -3.52 -21.09 53.49
CA MET A 1 -4.30 -21.47 54.69
C MET A 1 -5.33 -20.35 54.91
N SER A 2 -6.59 -20.50 54.46
CA SER A 2 -7.70 -21.19 55.15
C SER A 2 -7.97 -20.57 56.54
N ILE A 3 -9.19 -20.21 56.96
CA ILE A 3 -10.51 -20.65 56.51
C ILE A 3 -11.65 -19.83 57.18
N SER A 4 -12.77 -19.70 56.44
CA SER A 4 -14.20 -19.63 56.84
C SER A 4 -14.69 -18.48 57.72
N SER A 5 -15.92 -17.97 57.51
CA SER A 5 -17.21 -18.63 57.80
C SER A 5 -18.35 -17.71 57.31
N ARG A 6 -19.57 -18.08 56.90
CA ARG A 6 -20.34 -19.32 56.71
C ARG A 6 -21.69 -18.92 56.06
N PHE A 7 -22.25 -19.84 55.25
CA PHE A 7 -23.68 -20.18 55.08
C PHE A 7 -24.75 -19.12 54.74
N ARG A 8 -25.47 -19.31 53.61
CA ARG A 8 -26.77 -20.03 53.54
C ARG A 8 -27.34 -20.07 52.10
N HIS A 9 -27.82 -21.22 51.67
CA HIS A 9 -28.66 -21.41 50.47
C HIS A 9 -30.13 -21.14 50.80
N PHE A 10 -30.90 -20.54 49.89
CA PHE A 10 -31.99 -21.19 49.10
C PHE A 10 -32.97 -20.17 48.46
N VAL A 11 -33.39 -20.49 47.23
CA VAL A 11 -34.57 -20.03 46.43
C VAL A 11 -34.60 -18.53 46.06
N THR A 12 -34.90 -18.05 44.84
CA THR A 12 -36.03 -18.33 43.92
C THR A 12 -35.84 -17.53 42.61
N PHE A 13 -36.27 -18.10 41.48
CA PHE A 13 -36.67 -17.50 40.18
C PHE A 13 -35.70 -16.62 39.34
N PRO A 14 -35.47 -16.95 38.05
CA PRO A 14 -34.77 -16.07 37.12
C PRO A 14 -35.75 -15.04 36.53
N LEU A 15 -35.56 -13.76 36.86
CA LEU A 15 -36.15 -12.68 36.07
C LEU A 15 -35.26 -12.47 34.84
N VAL A 16 -35.76 -12.89 33.69
CA VAL A 16 -35.18 -12.59 32.38
C VAL A 16 -35.27 -11.08 32.15
N PHE A 17 -34.16 -10.36 32.35
CA PHE A 17 -33.99 -9.00 31.84
C PHE A 17 -33.32 -9.09 30.48
N VAL A 18 -34.13 -8.97 29.43
CA VAL A 18 -33.68 -8.75 28.06
C VAL A 18 -32.93 -7.41 28.03
N PHE A 19 -31.61 -7.47 27.88
CA PHE A 19 -30.80 -6.31 27.52
C PHE A 19 -31.09 -5.99 26.04
N GLY A 20 -32.15 -5.22 25.81
CA GLY A 20 -32.37 -4.55 24.54
C GLY A 20 -31.34 -3.44 24.41
N LEU A 21 -30.25 -3.71 23.70
CA LEU A 21 -29.39 -2.67 23.14
C LEU A 21 -30.23 -1.92 22.09
N ALA A 22 -31.03 -0.95 22.55
CA ALA A 22 -31.59 0.06 21.67
C ALA A 22 -30.43 0.95 21.24
N TRP A 23 -29.85 0.62 20.08
CA TRP A 23 -29.16 1.62 19.28
C TRP A 23 -30.17 2.73 19.00
N LEU A 24 -30.07 3.83 19.75
CA LEU A 24 -30.62 5.10 19.32
C LEU A 24 -29.80 5.50 18.10
N PRO A 25 -30.35 5.47 16.87
CA PRO A 25 -29.64 6.04 15.74
C PRO A 25 -29.50 7.53 16.04
N ALA A 26 -28.25 8.00 16.13
CA ALA A 26 -27.98 9.41 15.98
C ALA A 26 -28.57 9.81 14.63
N SER A 27 -29.66 10.58 14.64
CA SER A 27 -30.27 11.13 13.44
C SER A 27 -29.29 12.14 12.82
N VAL A 28 -28.33 11.62 12.05
CA VAL A 28 -27.78 12.36 10.93
C VAL A 28 -28.95 12.49 9.98
N ALA A 29 -29.60 13.66 9.96
CA ALA A 29 -30.55 14.00 8.92
C ALA A 29 -29.80 13.88 7.59
N GLY A 30 -30.02 12.79 6.87
CA GLY A 30 -29.50 12.59 5.54
C GLY A 30 -30.08 13.66 4.64
N GLN A 31 -29.31 14.72 4.39
CA GLN A 31 -29.53 15.52 3.21
C GLN A 31 -29.37 14.56 2.03
N GLU A 32 -30.43 14.36 1.25
CA GLU A 32 -30.35 13.58 0.02
C GLU A 32 -29.21 14.18 -0.83
N ILE A 33 -28.17 13.37 -1.09
CA ILE A 33 -26.98 13.79 -1.85
C ILE A 33 -27.39 14.47 -3.17
N GLY A 34 -28.52 14.04 -3.75
CA GLY A 34 -29.11 14.61 -4.96
C GLY A 34 -29.52 16.09 -4.86
N PHE A 35 -30.05 16.59 -3.73
CA PHE A 35 -30.46 18.01 -3.66
C PHE A 35 -29.25 18.95 -3.68
N MET A 36 -28.18 18.61 -2.96
CA MET A 36 -26.98 19.44 -2.90
C MET A 36 -26.27 19.49 -4.25
N GLU A 37 -26.21 18.35 -4.95
CA GLU A 37 -25.66 18.25 -6.29
C GLU A 37 -26.50 19.04 -7.30
N ASP A 38 -27.83 18.87 -7.29
CA ASP A 38 -28.77 19.65 -8.10
C ASP A 38 -28.58 21.16 -7.87
N PHE A 39 -28.52 21.60 -6.60
CA PHE A 39 -28.36 23.03 -6.28
C PHE A 39 -27.00 23.58 -6.70
N ALA A 40 -25.92 22.80 -6.56
CA ALA A 40 -24.58 23.22 -6.94
C ALA A 40 -24.44 23.37 -8.46
N LEU A 41 -24.93 22.38 -9.22
CA LEU A 41 -24.76 22.26 -10.67
C LEU A 41 -25.86 22.95 -11.50
N ALA A 42 -27.02 23.27 -10.92
CA ALA A 42 -28.11 23.88 -11.68
C ALA A 42 -27.76 25.27 -12.23
N SER A 43 -28.10 25.47 -13.50
CA SER A 43 -28.05 26.78 -14.15
C SER A 43 -29.08 27.77 -13.58
N ASP A 44 -30.22 27.24 -13.10
CA ASP A 44 -31.29 28.01 -12.45
C ASP A 44 -31.58 27.45 -11.05
N ARG A 45 -30.85 27.97 -10.06
CA ARG A 45 -30.98 27.55 -8.66
C ARG A 45 -32.33 27.92 -8.05
N ALA A 46 -33.04 28.93 -8.58
CA ALA A 46 -34.33 29.34 -8.04
C ALA A 46 -35.40 28.25 -8.23
N LYS A 47 -35.34 27.49 -9.34
CA LYS A 47 -36.20 26.31 -9.57
C LYS A 47 -35.89 25.18 -8.59
N VAL A 48 -34.61 24.94 -8.29
CA VAL A 48 -34.21 23.90 -7.33
C VAL A 48 -34.71 24.23 -5.93
N LEU A 49 -34.65 25.51 -5.54
CA LEU A 49 -35.14 25.99 -4.25
C LEU A 49 -36.63 25.75 -4.01
N GLN A 50 -37.46 25.68 -5.07
CA GLN A 50 -38.90 25.38 -4.95
C GLN A 50 -39.18 23.95 -4.45
N LYS A 51 -38.21 23.04 -4.58
CA LYS A 51 -38.32 21.68 -4.04
C LYS A 51 -38.24 21.65 -2.50
N LEU A 52 -37.75 22.73 -1.87
CA LEU A 52 -37.60 22.79 -0.41
C LEU A 52 -38.93 23.15 0.27
N VAL A 53 -39.24 22.43 1.35
CA VAL A 53 -40.46 22.67 2.13
C VAL A 53 -40.33 24.00 2.91
N PRO A 54 -41.25 24.97 2.72
CA PRO A 54 -41.23 26.24 3.43
C PRO A 54 -41.20 26.08 4.95
N GLY A 55 -40.40 26.92 5.61
CA GLY A 55 -40.28 26.92 7.08
C GLY A 55 -39.33 25.87 7.65
N THR A 56 -38.71 25.02 6.83
CA THR A 56 -37.66 24.08 7.27
C THR A 56 -36.29 24.76 7.39
N PRO A 57 -35.36 24.22 8.18
CA PRO A 57 -34.00 24.74 8.24
C PRO A 57 -33.28 24.80 6.87
N ASP A 58 -33.47 23.78 6.03
CA ASP A 58 -32.86 23.71 4.70
C ASP A 58 -33.44 24.76 3.76
N PHE A 59 -34.76 25.00 3.83
CA PHE A 59 -35.40 26.10 3.12
C PHE A 59 -34.74 27.45 3.43
N TYR A 60 -34.63 27.82 4.72
CA TYR A 60 -34.02 29.10 5.09
C TYR A 60 -32.54 29.17 4.71
N PHE A 61 -31.80 28.07 4.90
CA PHE A 61 -30.37 28.00 4.60
C PHE A 61 -30.08 28.25 3.12
N PHE A 62 -30.67 27.45 2.23
CA PHE A 62 -30.36 27.50 0.81
C PHE A 62 -30.94 28.76 0.14
N HIS A 63 -32.10 29.27 0.60
CA HIS A 63 -32.61 30.56 0.12
C HIS A 63 -31.72 31.72 0.55
N CYS A 64 -31.28 31.74 1.82
CA CYS A 64 -30.35 32.77 2.30
C CYS A 64 -29.02 32.72 1.53
N LEU A 65 -28.46 31.52 1.33
CA LEU A 65 -27.22 31.32 0.57
C LEU A 65 -27.37 31.80 -0.88
N HIS A 66 -28.48 31.47 -1.54
CA HIS A 66 -28.75 31.92 -2.91
C HIS A 66 -28.86 33.45 -3.02
N TYR A 67 -29.57 34.11 -2.09
CA TYR A 67 -29.66 35.56 -2.07
C TYR A 67 -28.32 36.23 -1.80
N GLN A 68 -27.48 35.65 -0.94
CA GLN A 68 -26.12 36.14 -0.70
C GLN A 68 -25.21 35.99 -1.93
N GLN A 69 -25.30 34.87 -2.64
CA GLN A 69 -24.52 34.63 -3.86
C GLN A 69 -24.93 35.52 -5.03
N THR A 70 -26.20 35.94 -5.07
CA THR A 70 -26.75 36.84 -6.10
C THR A 70 -26.78 38.30 -5.65
N GLU A 71 -26.08 38.64 -4.56
CA GLU A 71 -25.96 39.99 -3.98
C GLU A 71 -27.30 40.67 -3.61
N GLN A 72 -28.36 39.90 -3.46
CA GLN A 72 -29.69 40.33 -3.01
C GLN A 72 -29.71 40.38 -1.46
N PHE A 73 -28.82 41.18 -0.88
CA PHE A 73 -28.56 41.18 0.56
C PHE A 73 -29.76 41.56 1.42
N ASP A 74 -30.68 42.40 0.95
CA ASP A 74 -31.89 42.78 1.69
C ASP A 74 -32.87 41.59 1.82
N LYS A 75 -32.96 40.75 0.78
CA LYS A 75 -33.74 39.50 0.82
C LYS A 75 -33.07 38.46 1.73
N ALA A 76 -31.74 38.36 1.68
CA ALA A 76 -30.99 37.51 2.60
C ALA A 76 -31.19 37.92 4.06
N GLN A 77 -31.17 39.23 4.34
CA GLN A 77 -31.42 39.77 5.69
C GLN A 77 -32.86 39.47 6.14
N SER A 78 -33.85 39.68 5.28
CA SER A 78 -35.25 39.34 5.57
C SER A 78 -35.41 37.84 5.88
N MET A 79 -34.73 36.97 5.12
CA MET A 79 -34.73 35.53 5.32
C MET A 79 -34.08 35.13 6.65
N LEU A 80 -32.97 35.78 7.03
CA LEU A 80 -32.32 35.57 8.33
C LEU A 80 -33.21 36.01 9.50
N ASP A 81 -33.91 37.13 9.36
CA ASP A 81 -34.80 37.65 10.41
C ASP A 81 -36.05 36.79 10.58
N GLU A 82 -36.59 36.23 9.50
CA GLU A 82 -37.66 35.24 9.55
C GLU A 82 -37.19 33.91 10.15
N TRP A 83 -36.03 33.40 9.71
CA TRP A 83 -35.43 32.18 10.23
C TRP A 83 -35.24 32.27 11.76
N SER A 84 -34.60 33.35 12.23
CA SER A 84 -34.38 33.59 13.67
C SER A 84 -35.69 33.60 14.47
N ARG A 85 -36.76 34.20 13.93
CA ARG A 85 -38.09 34.24 14.58
C ARG A 85 -38.77 32.87 14.64
N LYS A 86 -38.64 32.05 13.60
CA LYS A 86 -39.36 30.78 13.47
C LYS A 86 -38.65 29.60 14.12
N LEU A 87 -37.33 29.52 13.96
CA LEU A 87 -36.53 28.36 14.37
C LEU A 87 -35.42 28.71 15.37
N GLY A 88 -35.24 29.99 15.71
CA GLY A 88 -34.16 30.45 16.58
C GLY A 88 -32.83 30.61 15.85
N GLN A 89 -31.76 30.84 16.64
CA GLN A 89 -30.41 31.14 16.14
C GLN A 89 -29.49 29.92 16.27
N ASP A 90 -29.68 28.94 15.38
CA ASP A 90 -28.85 27.74 15.32
C ASP A 90 -27.46 28.00 14.70
N ALA A 91 -26.60 26.98 14.65
CA ALA A 91 -25.25 27.11 14.08
C ALA A 91 -25.26 27.52 12.60
N ARG A 92 -26.24 27.06 11.82
CA ARG A 92 -26.33 27.37 10.38
C ARG A 92 -26.83 28.79 10.14
N TRP A 93 -27.76 29.27 10.96
CA TRP A 93 -28.19 30.65 10.99
C TRP A 93 -27.01 31.56 11.34
N LYS A 94 -26.23 31.24 12.39
CA LYS A 94 -25.04 32.01 12.77
C LYS A 94 -24.04 32.09 11.63
N MET A 95 -23.78 30.97 10.95
CA MET A 95 -22.91 30.94 9.77
C MET A 95 -23.40 31.89 8.67
N MET A 96 -24.68 31.83 8.31
CA MET A 96 -25.25 32.73 7.29
C MET A 96 -25.25 34.19 7.76
N ARG A 97 -25.45 34.46 9.05
CA ARG A 97 -25.38 35.81 9.64
C ARG A 97 -23.97 36.38 9.64
N HIS A 98 -22.95 35.57 9.97
CA HIS A 98 -21.55 35.96 9.84
C HIS A 98 -21.21 36.32 8.40
N ARG A 99 -21.62 35.45 7.47
CA ARG A 99 -21.41 35.66 6.04
C ARG A 99 -22.11 36.94 5.56
N GLN A 100 -23.35 37.19 5.99
CA GLN A 100 -24.08 38.43 5.68
C GLN A 100 -23.29 39.66 6.14
N ALA A 101 -22.84 39.69 7.38
CA ALA A 101 -22.10 40.83 7.93
C ALA A 101 -20.79 41.12 7.17
N LEU A 102 -20.10 40.07 6.70
CA LEU A 102 -18.90 40.23 5.87
C LEU A 102 -19.24 40.72 4.46
N LEU A 103 -20.25 40.13 3.81
CA LEU A 103 -20.64 40.49 2.44
C LEU A 103 -21.20 41.91 2.33
N THR A 104 -21.80 42.45 3.41
CA THR A 104 -22.32 43.82 3.43
C THR A 104 -21.32 44.84 3.99
N TYR A 105 -20.05 44.47 4.20
CA TYR A 105 -19.04 45.38 4.78
C TYR A 105 -18.89 46.67 3.96
N ASP A 106 -18.79 46.57 2.63
CA ASP A 106 -18.62 47.74 1.76
C ASP A 106 -19.85 48.66 1.75
N ARG A 107 -21.04 48.12 2.03
CA ARG A 107 -22.30 48.88 2.08
C ARG A 107 -22.55 49.52 3.45
N THR A 108 -22.24 48.79 4.53
CA THR A 108 -22.53 49.21 5.92
C THR A 108 -21.39 48.84 6.88
N PRO A 109 -20.20 49.45 6.73
CA PRO A 109 -19.00 49.01 7.44
C PRO A 109 -19.12 49.15 8.97
N GLN A 110 -19.80 50.19 9.46
CA GLN A 110 -19.99 50.38 10.91
C GLN A 110 -20.82 49.25 11.53
N ASN A 111 -21.86 48.78 10.84
CA ASN A 111 -22.70 47.68 11.31
C ASN A 111 -21.94 46.36 11.32
N SER A 112 -21.18 46.09 10.26
CA SER A 112 -20.33 44.90 10.15
C SER A 112 -19.24 44.87 11.23
N LEU A 113 -18.55 46.00 11.44
CA LEU A 113 -17.52 46.11 12.49
C LEU A 113 -18.10 45.99 13.89
N LYS A 114 -19.28 46.57 14.15
CA LYS A 114 -19.98 46.41 15.43
C LYS A 114 -20.29 44.93 15.67
N TYR A 115 -20.87 44.26 14.67
CA TYR A 115 -21.19 42.84 14.73
C TYR A 115 -19.94 41.98 14.99
N LEU A 116 -18.85 42.20 14.26
CA LEU A 116 -17.60 41.45 14.44
C LEU A 116 -16.97 41.69 15.82
N ARG A 117 -17.01 42.92 16.33
CA ARG A 117 -16.51 43.24 17.69
C ARG A 117 -17.27 42.46 18.75
N GLU A 118 -18.60 42.38 18.62
CA GLU A 118 -19.47 41.62 19.53
C GLU A 118 -19.24 40.12 19.41
N GLN A 119 -19.15 39.56 18.19
CA GLN A 119 -18.96 38.12 17.98
C GLN A 119 -17.56 37.61 18.37
N LEU A 120 -16.53 38.43 18.20
CA LEU A 120 -15.14 38.09 18.53
C LEU A 120 -14.73 38.54 19.94
N HIS A 121 -15.66 39.15 20.69
CA HIS A 121 -15.43 39.69 22.04
C HIS A 121 -14.21 40.63 22.11
N LEU A 122 -14.05 41.51 21.12
CA LEU A 122 -12.91 42.43 21.05
C LEU A 122 -13.15 43.64 21.95
N THR A 123 -12.46 43.68 23.09
CA THR A 123 -12.61 44.76 24.08
C THR A 123 -11.74 45.99 23.80
N PHE A 124 -10.70 45.85 22.96
CA PHE A 124 -9.71 46.90 22.65
C PHE A 124 -9.22 47.69 23.88
N SER A 125 -9.26 47.09 25.07
CA SER A 125 -8.94 47.70 26.35
C SER A 125 -7.45 47.65 26.67
N HIS A 126 -6.61 47.48 25.65
CA HIS A 126 -5.17 47.46 25.81
C HIS A 126 -4.68 48.88 26.07
N GLN A 127 -4.31 49.16 27.32
CA GLN A 127 -3.51 50.32 27.64
C GLN A 127 -2.05 50.02 27.30
N ALA A 128 -1.32 50.98 26.77
CA ALA A 128 0.12 50.88 26.75
C ALA A 128 0.57 50.69 28.20
N ALA A 129 1.35 49.64 28.47
CA ALA A 129 1.99 49.50 29.76
C ALA A 129 2.96 50.68 29.91
N THR A 130 2.54 51.74 30.60
CA THR A 130 3.44 52.79 31.04
C THR A 130 4.35 52.16 32.07
N HIS A 131 5.46 51.57 31.61
CA HIS A 131 6.55 51.11 32.44
C HIS A 131 7.26 52.34 33.03
N ALA A 132 6.61 53.01 33.99
CA ALA A 132 7.23 54.01 34.86
C ALA A 132 7.94 53.31 36.04
N GLY A 133 8.71 52.26 35.73
CA GLY A 133 9.67 51.66 36.67
C GLY A 133 11.05 52.31 36.46
N PRO A 134 11.98 52.21 37.43
CA PRO A 134 13.35 52.66 37.24
C PRO A 134 13.95 51.99 36.00
N ALA A 135 14.76 52.75 35.25
CA ALA A 135 15.43 52.24 34.05
C ALA A 135 16.14 50.92 34.37
N SER A 136 15.82 49.86 33.63
CA SER A 136 16.45 48.56 33.82
C SER A 136 17.90 48.64 33.34
N ASP A 137 18.85 48.31 34.20
CA ASP A 137 20.28 48.15 33.83
C ASP A 137 20.55 46.87 33.01
N LEU A 138 19.51 46.12 32.66
CA LEU A 138 19.64 44.95 31.80
C LEU A 138 19.86 45.35 30.35
N PRO A 139 20.72 44.65 29.60
CA PRO A 139 20.92 44.92 28.19
C PRO A 139 19.59 44.77 27.43
N SER A 140 19.23 45.82 26.67
CA SER A 140 18.03 45.84 25.82
C SER A 140 18.17 45.01 24.55
N THR A 141 19.36 44.46 24.29
CA THR A 141 19.68 43.62 23.14
C THR A 141 20.30 42.30 23.57
N LEU A 142 19.80 41.19 23.03
CA LEU A 142 20.40 39.86 23.21
C LEU A 142 21.72 39.78 22.43
N ASP A 143 22.80 39.36 23.08
CA ASP A 143 24.07 39.05 22.38
C ASP A 143 23.84 37.94 21.34
N PRO A 144 24.02 38.22 20.03
CA PRO A 144 23.80 37.24 18.97
C PRO A 144 24.65 35.97 19.14
N LYS A 145 25.81 36.05 19.81
CA LYS A 145 26.68 34.89 20.05
C LYS A 145 26.04 33.83 20.95
N LEU A 146 25.07 34.22 21.80
CA LEU A 146 24.36 33.28 22.69
C LEU A 146 23.37 32.41 21.93
N ILE A 147 22.88 32.88 20.78
CA ILE A 147 21.92 32.19 19.92
C ILE A 147 22.55 31.69 18.60
N ASP A 148 23.87 31.82 18.46
CA ASP A 148 24.58 31.32 17.30
C ASP A 148 24.48 29.80 17.18
N ARG A 149 23.96 29.34 16.05
CA ARG A 149 23.66 27.91 15.82
C ARG A 149 24.91 27.05 15.87
N GLU A 150 26.02 27.51 15.29
CA GLU A 150 27.26 26.72 15.23
C GLU A 150 27.93 26.63 16.61
N LEU A 151 27.83 27.69 17.43
CA LEU A 151 28.33 27.69 18.80
C LEU A 151 27.49 26.76 19.69
N ILE A 152 26.16 26.85 19.62
CA ILE A 152 25.26 25.97 20.37
C ILE A 152 25.48 24.51 19.96
N ALA A 153 25.55 24.23 18.65
CA ALA A 153 25.73 22.87 18.18
C ALA A 153 27.07 22.27 18.58
N ARG A 154 28.17 23.05 18.55
CA ARG A 154 29.48 22.59 19.06
C ARG A 154 29.39 22.18 20.53
N LYS A 155 28.69 22.97 21.36
CA LYS A 155 28.48 22.63 22.78
C LYS A 155 27.68 21.34 22.95
N LEU A 156 26.59 21.18 22.19
CA LEU A 156 25.73 19.99 22.27
C LEU A 156 26.42 18.73 21.74
N LEU A 157 27.17 18.84 20.63
CA LEU A 157 27.88 17.73 20.00
C LEU A 157 29.15 17.32 20.76
N ALA A 158 29.61 18.11 21.73
CA ALA A 158 30.73 17.75 22.60
C ALA A 158 30.44 16.49 23.42
N ASN A 159 29.16 16.18 23.69
CA ASN A 159 28.77 14.88 24.23
C ASN A 159 28.60 13.87 23.07
N PRO A 160 29.49 12.86 22.95
CA PRO A 160 29.47 11.94 21.82
C PRO A 160 28.35 10.91 21.89
N ASN A 161 27.55 10.85 22.96
CA ASN A 161 26.62 9.74 23.18
C ASN A 161 25.22 9.99 22.63
N HIS A 162 24.83 11.25 22.36
CA HIS A 162 23.47 11.55 21.93
C HIS A 162 23.33 12.89 21.18
N LEU A 163 22.17 13.07 20.53
CA LEU A 163 21.70 14.28 19.86
C LEU A 163 20.58 15.00 20.64
N GLN A 164 20.55 14.86 21.97
CA GLN A 164 19.62 15.61 22.82
C GLN A 164 19.84 17.13 22.64
N GLY A 165 18.74 17.89 22.61
CA GLY A 165 18.75 19.33 22.34
C GLY A 165 18.59 19.71 20.87
N PHE A 166 18.72 18.76 19.93
CA PHE A 166 18.40 18.98 18.53
C PHE A 166 16.97 18.57 18.20
N SER A 167 16.20 19.45 17.56
CA SER A 167 14.88 19.14 17.02
C SER A 167 14.97 18.38 15.69
N GLU A 168 13.86 17.79 15.24
CA GLU A 168 13.77 17.07 13.96
C GLU A 168 14.17 17.94 12.76
N ARG A 169 13.90 19.25 12.83
CA ARG A 169 14.29 20.22 11.79
C ARG A 169 15.80 20.38 11.62
N ALA A 170 16.58 20.07 12.66
CA ALA A 170 18.02 20.17 12.61
C ALA A 170 18.70 18.95 11.96
N LEU A 171 18.01 17.82 11.80
CA LEU A 171 18.61 16.55 11.37
C LEU A 171 19.23 16.62 9.98
N TYR A 172 18.58 17.28 9.02
CA TYR A 172 19.11 17.44 7.66
C TYR A 172 20.46 18.17 7.66
N TRP A 173 20.58 19.21 8.48
CA TRP A 173 21.83 19.95 8.64
C TRP A 173 22.87 19.18 9.47
N LEU A 174 22.45 18.42 10.49
CA LEU A 174 23.35 17.58 11.27
C LEU A 174 24.00 16.47 10.43
N ALA A 175 23.31 15.99 9.39
CA ALA A 175 23.84 14.97 8.49
C ALA A 175 25.11 15.42 7.75
N SER A 176 25.33 16.73 7.58
CA SER A 176 26.55 17.28 6.98
C SER A 176 27.67 17.52 7.99
N LYS A 177 27.48 17.20 9.27
CA LYS A 177 28.46 17.41 10.34
C LYS A 177 29.20 16.10 10.65
N SER A 178 30.38 16.23 11.27
CA SER A 178 31.10 15.09 11.81
C SER A 178 30.40 14.61 13.08
N LEU A 179 29.86 13.40 13.04
CA LEU A 179 29.11 12.77 14.14
C LEU A 179 29.84 11.54 14.65
N SER A 180 29.81 11.34 15.97
CA SER A 180 30.24 10.07 16.57
C SER A 180 29.36 8.90 16.08
N PRO A 181 29.78 7.64 16.27
CA PRO A 181 28.94 6.49 15.94
C PRO A 181 27.57 6.49 16.65
N ALA A 182 27.51 6.89 17.92
CA ALA A 182 26.26 6.94 18.68
C ALA A 182 25.35 8.10 18.21
N GLN A 183 25.92 9.26 17.94
CA GLN A 183 25.19 10.40 17.37
C GLN A 183 24.63 10.06 15.98
N ARG A 184 25.45 9.45 15.11
CA ARG A 184 25.02 9.00 13.78
C ARG A 184 23.88 8.00 13.86
N ARG A 185 23.92 7.06 14.80
CA ARG A 185 22.83 6.12 15.01
C ARG A 185 21.53 6.81 15.40
N GLN A 186 21.59 7.76 16.33
CA GLN A 186 20.42 8.53 16.73
C GLN A 186 19.91 9.45 15.60
N LEU A 187 20.79 9.98 14.76
CA LEU A 187 20.39 10.68 13.55
C LEU A 187 19.57 9.74 12.65
N LEU A 188 20.15 8.60 12.25
CA LEU A 188 19.50 7.62 11.37
C LEU A 188 18.18 7.07 11.94
N SER A 189 18.08 6.89 13.26
CA SER A 189 16.86 6.42 13.89
C SER A 189 15.72 7.45 13.89
N ARG A 190 16.06 8.75 13.83
CA ARG A 190 15.09 9.85 13.85
C ARG A 190 14.68 10.31 12.45
N LEU A 191 15.52 10.10 11.43
CA LEU A 191 15.21 10.48 10.05
C LEU A 191 13.89 9.87 9.55
N GLN A 192 13.04 10.73 8.98
CA GLN A 192 11.74 10.37 8.41
C GLN A 192 11.71 10.36 6.88
N ARG A 193 12.76 10.88 6.22
CA ARG A 193 12.85 11.01 4.77
C ARG A 193 14.22 10.55 4.27
N PRO A 194 14.30 9.91 3.10
CA PRO A 194 15.55 9.39 2.54
C PRO A 194 16.35 10.44 1.74
N ASP A 195 15.90 11.69 1.64
CA ASP A 195 16.46 12.75 0.79
C ASP A 195 17.65 13.50 1.42
N VAL A 196 18.23 12.93 2.48
CA VAL A 196 19.38 13.51 3.18
C VAL A 196 20.67 13.26 2.37
N PRO A 197 21.47 14.30 2.06
CA PRO A 197 22.73 14.15 1.37
C PRO A 197 23.68 13.19 2.09
N GLY A 198 24.32 12.29 1.36
CA GLY A 198 25.26 11.32 1.93
C GLY A 198 24.61 10.23 2.81
N LEU A 199 23.28 10.05 2.76
CA LEU A 199 22.58 9.05 3.58
C LEU A 199 23.15 7.64 3.43
N VAL A 200 23.49 7.23 2.20
CA VAL A 200 24.12 5.92 1.94
C VAL A 200 25.43 5.78 2.72
N ASP A 201 26.27 6.80 2.73
CA ASP A 201 27.55 6.80 3.44
C ASP A 201 27.36 6.78 4.95
N LEU A 202 26.34 7.49 5.48
CA LEU A 202 25.99 7.43 6.89
C LEU A 202 25.57 6.02 7.31
N ILE A 203 24.76 5.33 6.49
CA ILE A 203 24.33 3.95 6.76
C ILE A 203 25.52 2.99 6.70
N VAL A 204 26.35 3.08 5.65
CA VAL A 204 27.56 2.26 5.52
C VAL A 204 28.47 2.45 6.73
N ALA A 205 28.66 3.69 7.18
CA ALA A 205 29.49 3.98 8.33
C ALA A 205 28.88 3.45 9.63
N ASP A 206 27.55 3.45 9.79
CA ASP A 206 26.88 2.83 10.94
C ASP A 206 27.04 1.30 10.97
N PHE A 207 26.99 0.63 9.82
CA PHE A 207 27.25 -0.81 9.72
C PHE A 207 28.70 -1.20 10.01
N ARG A 208 29.65 -0.28 9.91
CA ARG A 208 31.06 -0.51 10.29
C ARG A 208 31.37 -0.20 11.76
N SER A 209 30.38 0.20 12.54
CA SER A 209 30.58 0.47 13.97
C SER A 209 30.76 -0.82 14.79
N ASN A 210 31.35 -0.72 15.99
CA ASN A 210 31.58 -1.87 16.90
C ASN A 210 30.30 -2.64 17.28
N ARG A 211 29.12 -2.02 17.15
CA ARG A 211 27.82 -2.66 17.39
C ARG A 211 26.93 -2.42 16.18
N PRO A 212 27.11 -3.15 15.07
CA PRO A 212 26.40 -2.87 13.84
C PRO A 212 24.90 -3.17 14.00
N VAL A 213 24.08 -2.28 13.46
CA VAL A 213 22.63 -2.46 13.35
C VAL A 213 22.35 -3.31 12.11
N GLN A 214 21.38 -4.23 12.20
CA GLN A 214 20.99 -5.01 11.03
C GLN A 214 20.13 -4.17 10.09
N PHE A 215 20.25 -4.41 8.78
CA PHE A 215 19.36 -3.78 7.81
C PHE A 215 17.88 -4.06 8.17
N GLY A 216 17.03 -3.05 8.05
CA GLY A 216 15.61 -3.12 8.43
C GLY A 216 15.26 -2.81 9.89
N GLN A 217 16.22 -2.67 10.80
CA GLN A 217 15.96 -2.27 12.20
C GLN A 217 15.62 -0.77 12.34
N LEU A 218 16.24 0.09 11.53
CA LEU A 218 15.90 1.52 11.47
C LEU A 218 14.81 1.77 10.45
N LYS A 219 13.87 2.67 10.77
CA LYS A 219 12.78 3.07 9.86
C LYS A 219 13.33 3.55 8.51
N ILE A 220 14.43 4.31 8.54
CA ILE A 220 15.05 4.88 7.34
C ILE A 220 15.45 3.81 6.31
N HIS A 221 15.82 2.60 6.74
CA HIS A 221 16.19 1.50 5.84
C HIS A 221 15.06 1.09 4.89
N ARG A 222 13.80 1.23 5.33
CA ARG A 222 12.61 0.90 4.54
C ARG A 222 12.10 2.06 3.71
N LEU A 223 12.75 3.23 3.77
CA LEU A 223 12.36 4.43 3.04
C LEU A 223 13.32 4.76 1.90
N LEU A 224 14.44 4.04 1.79
CA LEU A 224 15.45 4.28 0.77
C LEU A 224 14.89 4.18 -0.65
N THR A 225 15.44 5.01 -1.53
CA THR A 225 15.14 4.99 -2.98
C THR A 225 15.87 3.84 -3.66
N LEU A 226 15.46 3.49 -4.88
CA LEU A 226 16.09 2.41 -5.65
C LEU A 226 17.59 2.67 -5.88
N GLU A 227 17.94 3.90 -6.29
CA GLU A 227 19.33 4.32 -6.49
C GLU A 227 20.19 4.20 -5.22
N GLN A 228 19.61 4.53 -4.05
CA GLN A 228 20.29 4.40 -2.76
C GLN A 228 20.50 2.93 -2.37
N LEU A 229 19.50 2.07 -2.64
CA LEU A 229 19.63 0.63 -2.42
C LEU A 229 20.69 0.02 -3.33
N ASP A 230 20.75 0.42 -4.60
CA ASP A 230 21.81 0.03 -5.53
C ASP A 230 23.19 0.47 -5.05
N ALA A 231 23.31 1.72 -4.58
CA ALA A 231 24.56 2.23 -4.03
C ALA A 231 24.98 1.45 -2.76
N LEU A 232 24.05 1.09 -1.88
CA LEU A 232 24.32 0.27 -0.71
C LEU A 232 24.79 -1.14 -1.10
N ARG A 233 24.10 -1.78 -2.04
CA ARG A 233 24.47 -3.11 -2.56
C ARG A 233 25.88 -3.14 -3.13
N LYS A 234 26.26 -2.10 -3.89
CA LYS A 234 27.63 -1.98 -4.43
C LYS A 234 28.69 -1.83 -3.34
N LYS A 235 28.37 -1.15 -2.23
CA LYS A 235 29.31 -0.91 -1.11
C LYS A 235 29.35 -2.05 -0.10
N ILE A 236 28.27 -2.83 0.03
CA ILE A 236 28.12 -3.94 0.98
C ILE A 236 27.38 -5.09 0.27
N PRO A 237 28.09 -5.89 -0.54
CA PRO A 237 27.50 -6.97 -1.33
C PRO A 237 26.81 -8.04 -0.47
N GLU A 238 27.19 -8.19 0.80
CA GLU A 238 26.59 -9.14 1.74
C GLU A 238 25.09 -8.87 2.01
N LEU A 239 24.61 -7.65 1.72
CA LEU A 239 23.19 -7.31 1.83
C LEU A 239 22.30 -8.12 0.88
N ASP A 240 22.85 -8.67 -0.20
CA ASP A 240 22.10 -9.51 -1.13
C ASP A 240 21.60 -10.82 -0.53
N ALA A 241 22.18 -11.26 0.58
CA ALA A 241 21.68 -12.41 1.34
C ALA A 241 20.65 -12.02 2.42
N ASN A 242 20.44 -10.72 2.66
CA ASN A 242 19.52 -10.23 3.68
C ASN A 242 18.10 -10.14 3.13
N ALA A 243 17.19 -10.96 3.67
CA ALA A 243 15.79 -11.01 3.23
C ALA A 243 15.06 -9.67 3.37
N VAL A 244 15.34 -8.87 4.40
CA VAL A 244 14.70 -7.57 4.60
C VAL A 244 15.21 -6.54 3.59
N PHE A 245 16.49 -6.58 3.24
CA PHE A 245 17.06 -5.75 2.17
C PHE A 245 16.42 -6.08 0.82
N VAL A 246 16.39 -7.36 0.46
CA VAL A 246 15.76 -7.84 -0.77
C VAL A 246 14.29 -7.46 -0.83
N GLN A 247 13.55 -7.61 0.28
CA GLN A 247 12.14 -7.21 0.37
C GLN A 247 11.95 -5.70 0.16
N SER A 248 12.77 -4.86 0.79
CA SER A 248 12.74 -3.41 0.56
C SER A 248 13.03 -3.09 -0.91
N TYR A 249 13.99 -3.77 -1.53
CA TYR A 249 14.36 -3.56 -2.94
C TYR A 249 13.21 -3.90 -3.89
N ILE A 250 12.63 -5.09 -3.80
CA ILE A 250 11.54 -5.50 -4.69
C ILE A 250 10.30 -4.61 -4.57
N GLN A 251 10.01 -4.07 -3.38
CA GLN A 251 8.94 -3.10 -3.20
C GLN A 251 9.15 -1.80 -4.00
N ARG A 252 10.40 -1.43 -4.31
CA ARG A 252 10.74 -0.25 -5.13
C ARG A 252 10.72 -0.55 -6.63
N LEU A 253 10.56 -1.82 -7.00
CA LEU A 253 10.42 -2.25 -8.40
C LEU A 253 8.94 -2.38 -8.83
N ALA A 254 8.00 -2.13 -7.91
CA ALA A 254 6.58 -2.15 -8.18
C ALA A 254 6.20 -1.16 -9.29
N PRO A 255 5.12 -1.43 -10.05
CA PRO A 255 4.53 -0.45 -10.98
C PRO A 255 4.17 0.86 -10.30
N SER A 256 3.95 1.90 -11.11
CA SER A 256 3.37 3.14 -10.61
C SER A 256 1.97 2.86 -10.06
N ALA A 257 1.53 3.68 -9.08
CA ALA A 257 0.16 3.62 -8.58
C ALA A 257 -0.87 3.98 -9.66
N ASP A 258 -0.43 4.70 -10.70
CA ASP A 258 -1.27 5.10 -11.84
C ASP A 258 -1.32 4.04 -12.94
N ASP A 259 -0.50 2.98 -12.86
CA ASP A 259 -0.47 1.91 -13.86
C ASP A 259 -1.65 0.93 -13.62
N PRO A 260 -2.36 0.49 -14.67
CA PRO A 260 -3.43 -0.50 -14.53
C PRO A 260 -2.85 -1.86 -14.10
N ALA A 261 -3.14 -2.28 -12.86
CA ALA A 261 -2.57 -3.48 -12.25
C ALA A 261 -2.91 -4.79 -13.00
N ASP A 262 -4.07 -4.83 -13.66
CA ASP A 262 -4.54 -6.00 -14.41
C ASP A 262 -4.02 -6.06 -15.85
N SER A 263 -3.33 -5.01 -16.32
CA SER A 263 -2.75 -5.00 -17.67
C SER A 263 -1.63 -6.05 -17.80
N PRO A 264 -1.72 -6.96 -18.79
CA PRO A 264 -0.67 -7.95 -19.05
C PRO A 264 0.70 -7.35 -19.33
N ASP A 265 0.76 -6.17 -19.98
CA ASP A 265 2.01 -5.50 -20.30
C ASP A 265 2.67 -4.89 -19.06
N VAL A 266 1.87 -4.28 -18.17
CA VAL A 266 2.35 -3.76 -16.87
C VAL A 266 2.88 -4.91 -16.00
N GLN A 267 2.12 -6.02 -15.91
CA GLN A 267 2.56 -7.21 -15.16
C GLN A 267 3.83 -7.82 -15.76
N ARG A 268 3.93 -7.90 -17.08
CA ARG A 268 5.12 -8.38 -17.79
C ARG A 268 6.34 -7.53 -17.47
N ALA A 269 6.23 -6.21 -17.60
CA ALA A 269 7.32 -5.28 -17.29
C ALA A 269 7.74 -5.36 -15.82
N HIS A 270 6.77 -5.47 -14.90
CA HIS A 270 7.04 -5.65 -13.48
C HIS A 270 7.80 -6.95 -13.18
N LEU A 271 7.32 -8.10 -13.67
CA LEU A 271 7.97 -9.39 -13.49
C LEU A 271 9.36 -9.43 -14.12
N GLN A 272 9.56 -8.73 -15.24
CA GLN A 272 10.87 -8.59 -15.87
C GLN A 272 11.85 -7.81 -14.97
N ARG A 273 11.44 -6.66 -14.41
CA ARG A 273 12.26 -5.90 -13.45
C ARG A 273 12.60 -6.74 -12.22
N LEU A 274 11.60 -7.43 -11.65
CA LEU A 274 11.80 -8.33 -10.52
C LEU A 274 12.80 -9.44 -10.85
N TRP A 275 12.70 -10.07 -12.01
CA TRP A 275 13.59 -11.15 -12.42
C TRP A 275 15.01 -10.67 -12.68
N GLN A 276 15.20 -9.52 -13.34
CA GLN A 276 16.52 -8.93 -13.57
C GLN A 276 17.28 -8.73 -12.26
N PHE A 277 16.59 -8.28 -11.21
CA PHE A 277 17.18 -8.20 -9.87
C PHE A 277 17.37 -9.57 -9.24
N ALA A 278 16.31 -10.39 -9.14
CA ALA A 278 16.33 -11.66 -8.43
C ALA A 278 17.32 -12.70 -9.00
N ALA A 279 17.58 -12.66 -10.31
CA ALA A 279 18.56 -13.53 -10.97
C ALA A 279 19.99 -13.30 -10.46
N THR A 280 20.30 -12.10 -9.95
CA THR A 280 21.62 -11.76 -9.41
C THR A 280 21.80 -12.14 -7.94
N LEU A 281 20.73 -12.57 -7.26
CA LEU A 281 20.74 -12.86 -5.83
C LEU A 281 21.30 -14.26 -5.52
N PRO A 282 21.88 -14.47 -4.32
CA PRO A 282 22.31 -15.78 -3.87
C PRO A 282 21.15 -16.78 -3.71
N ASP A 283 21.48 -18.06 -3.64
CA ASP A 283 20.50 -19.17 -3.64
C ASP A 283 19.59 -19.19 -2.41
N VAL A 284 19.94 -18.51 -1.32
CA VAL A 284 19.05 -18.31 -0.16
C VAL A 284 17.70 -17.69 -0.57
N HIS A 285 17.65 -16.99 -1.70
CA HIS A 285 16.44 -16.40 -2.27
C HIS A 285 15.76 -17.27 -3.33
N ASN A 286 16.05 -18.57 -3.42
CA ASN A 286 15.41 -19.48 -4.39
C ASN A 286 13.88 -19.48 -4.29
N SER A 287 13.30 -19.34 -3.09
CA SER A 287 11.84 -19.19 -2.93
C SER A 287 11.28 -17.99 -3.69
N LEU A 288 11.98 -16.85 -3.66
CA LEU A 288 11.60 -15.64 -4.40
C LEU A 288 11.81 -15.82 -5.91
N LYS A 289 12.95 -16.41 -6.32
CA LYS A 289 13.25 -16.70 -7.73
C LYS A 289 12.16 -17.59 -8.36
N VAL A 290 11.75 -18.64 -7.65
CA VAL A 290 10.66 -19.55 -8.06
C VAL A 290 9.34 -18.79 -8.13
N HIS A 291 9.01 -17.98 -7.14
CA HIS A 291 7.80 -17.15 -7.12
C HIS A 291 7.70 -16.25 -8.36
N ILE A 292 8.76 -15.50 -8.67
CA ILE A 292 8.78 -14.58 -9.82
C ILE A 292 8.65 -15.35 -11.14
N LEU A 293 9.43 -16.42 -11.32
CA LEU A 293 9.41 -17.20 -12.56
C LEU A 293 8.08 -17.92 -12.76
N TYR A 294 7.44 -18.44 -11.70
CA TYR A 294 6.13 -19.06 -11.77
C TYR A 294 5.09 -18.08 -12.33
N HIS A 295 5.01 -16.87 -11.77
CA HIS A 295 4.05 -15.87 -12.23
C HIS A 295 4.37 -15.35 -13.62
N ARG A 296 5.67 -15.30 -13.99
CA ARG A 296 6.08 -14.98 -15.37
C ARG A 296 5.61 -16.03 -16.36
N LEU A 297 5.87 -17.32 -16.08
CA LEU A 297 5.41 -18.43 -16.92
C LEU A 297 3.89 -18.49 -17.00
N ARG A 298 3.18 -18.27 -15.90
CA ARG A 298 1.71 -18.21 -15.90
C ARG A 298 1.18 -17.11 -16.81
N LEU A 299 1.78 -15.91 -16.75
CA LEU A 299 1.42 -14.79 -17.62
C LEU A 299 1.77 -15.06 -19.09
N ASP A 300 2.91 -15.69 -19.35
CA ASP A 300 3.29 -16.05 -20.72
C ASP A 300 2.32 -17.07 -21.31
N MET A 301 1.94 -18.10 -20.53
CA MET A 301 0.95 -19.10 -20.93
C MET A 301 -0.42 -18.47 -21.22
N SER A 302 -0.89 -17.52 -20.42
CA SER A 302 -2.17 -16.82 -20.71
C SER A 302 -2.12 -16.00 -21.99
N LEU A 303 -0.92 -15.60 -22.43
CA LEU A 303 -0.67 -14.88 -23.67
C LEU A 303 -0.25 -15.80 -24.83
N ASN A 304 -0.34 -17.12 -24.65
CA ASN A 304 0.13 -18.14 -25.60
C ASN A 304 1.62 -17.98 -26.00
N GLN A 305 2.44 -17.49 -25.07
CA GLN A 305 3.89 -17.35 -25.23
C GLN A 305 4.58 -18.44 -24.41
N PHE A 306 5.32 -19.34 -25.05
CA PHE A 306 6.04 -20.41 -24.37
C PHE A 306 7.55 -20.26 -24.55
N ASP A 307 8.22 -19.74 -23.53
CA ASP A 307 9.68 -19.57 -23.53
C ASP A 307 10.37 -20.77 -22.87
N LYS A 308 10.98 -21.61 -23.69
CA LYS A 308 11.68 -22.83 -23.24
C LYS A 308 12.85 -22.53 -22.31
N GLN A 309 13.62 -21.47 -22.57
CA GLN A 309 14.78 -21.12 -21.74
C GLN A 309 14.35 -20.68 -20.34
N ARG A 310 13.27 -19.90 -20.24
CA ARG A 310 12.66 -19.48 -18.98
C ARG A 310 12.11 -20.68 -18.22
N PHE A 311 11.40 -21.57 -18.90
CA PHE A 311 10.87 -22.80 -18.31
C PHE A 311 12.00 -23.70 -17.77
N MET A 312 13.07 -23.89 -18.53
CA MET A 312 14.25 -24.64 -18.06
C MET A 312 14.93 -23.98 -16.87
N THR A 313 14.99 -22.65 -16.82
CA THR A 313 15.49 -21.90 -15.66
C THR A 313 14.63 -22.15 -14.42
N TYR A 314 13.31 -22.21 -14.58
CA TYR A 314 12.37 -22.54 -13.52
C TYR A 314 12.57 -23.97 -12.99
N LEU A 315 12.73 -24.96 -13.88
CA LEU A 315 12.96 -26.36 -13.49
C LEU A 315 14.28 -26.57 -12.74
N LYS A 316 15.31 -25.77 -13.03
CA LYS A 316 16.61 -25.78 -12.35
C LYS A 316 16.57 -25.24 -10.91
N LEU A 317 15.47 -24.63 -10.46
CA LEU A 317 15.39 -24.16 -9.08
C LEU A 317 14.92 -25.31 -8.17
N PRO A 318 15.72 -25.70 -7.16
CA PRO A 318 15.42 -26.85 -6.31
C PRO A 318 14.19 -26.58 -5.45
N ARG A 319 13.21 -27.49 -5.49
CA ARG A 319 11.96 -27.40 -4.72
C ARG A 319 11.44 -28.77 -4.34
N GLN A 320 10.76 -28.86 -3.20
CA GLN A 320 10.28 -30.13 -2.65
C GLN A 320 8.86 -30.46 -3.13
N VAL A 321 8.77 -31.01 -4.33
CA VAL A 321 7.51 -31.46 -4.95
C VAL A 321 7.65 -32.87 -5.52
N ARG A 322 6.52 -33.53 -5.78
CA ARG A 322 6.49 -34.96 -6.14
C ARG A 322 7.11 -35.27 -7.49
N TYR A 323 6.98 -34.38 -8.47
CA TYR A 323 7.49 -34.62 -9.82
C TYR A 323 8.98 -34.28 -10.00
N ILE A 324 9.62 -33.58 -9.05
CA ILE A 324 11.06 -33.25 -9.13
C ILE A 324 11.92 -34.49 -8.84
N ASN A 325 13.00 -34.63 -9.60
CA ASN A 325 13.96 -35.73 -9.47
C ASN A 325 14.60 -35.73 -8.05
N PRO A 326 14.43 -36.78 -7.23
CA PRO A 326 14.96 -36.78 -5.88
C PRO A 326 16.50 -36.82 -5.86
N VAL A 327 17.14 -37.38 -6.90
CA VAL A 327 18.62 -37.41 -7.03
C VAL A 327 19.15 -36.01 -7.24
N TYR A 328 18.46 -35.20 -8.04
CA TYR A 328 18.80 -33.78 -8.26
C TYR A 328 18.87 -33.00 -6.94
N LEU A 329 17.97 -33.29 -6.00
CA LEU A 329 17.91 -32.66 -4.67
C LEU A 329 18.91 -33.24 -3.65
N ARG A 330 19.69 -34.28 -3.98
CA ARG A 330 20.64 -34.88 -3.02
C ARG A 330 21.88 -34.03 -2.80
N GLU A 331 22.21 -33.16 -3.74
CA GLU A 331 23.42 -32.33 -3.66
C GLU A 331 23.36 -31.39 -2.43
N PRO A 332 24.39 -31.37 -1.56
CA PRO A 332 24.36 -30.60 -0.32
C PRO A 332 24.10 -29.09 -0.51
N SER A 333 24.63 -28.50 -1.58
CA SER A 333 24.42 -27.10 -1.98
C SER A 333 22.93 -26.79 -2.16
N ARG A 334 22.21 -27.64 -2.92
CA ARG A 334 20.79 -27.49 -3.22
C ARG A 334 19.90 -27.74 -2.01
N ARG A 335 20.29 -28.66 -1.12
CA ARG A 335 19.53 -28.95 0.12
C ARG A 335 19.43 -27.78 1.07
N ARG A 336 20.46 -26.92 1.12
CA ARG A 336 20.48 -25.73 2.00
C ARG A 336 19.57 -24.61 1.49
N SER A 337 19.22 -24.64 0.20
CA SER A 337 18.53 -23.56 -0.50
C SER A 337 17.32 -24.07 -1.29
N ILE A 338 16.57 -25.01 -0.70
CA ILE A 338 15.31 -25.50 -1.29
C ILE A 338 14.28 -24.38 -1.26
N ALA A 339 13.68 -24.10 -2.41
CA ALA A 339 12.59 -23.15 -2.54
C ALA A 339 11.31 -23.67 -1.87
N ASN A 340 10.67 -22.78 -1.10
CA ASN A 340 9.36 -23.01 -0.51
C ASN A 340 8.27 -22.32 -1.36
N LEU A 341 7.44 -23.12 -2.04
CA LEU A 341 6.32 -22.62 -2.88
C LEU A 341 5.21 -21.94 -2.07
N ARG A 342 5.19 -22.14 -0.75
CA ARG A 342 4.24 -21.51 0.17
C ARG A 342 4.79 -20.24 0.83
N ALA A 343 6.01 -19.81 0.49
CA ALA A 343 6.54 -18.54 0.97
C ALA A 343 5.67 -17.37 0.48
N ASP A 344 5.36 -16.44 1.39
CA ASP A 344 4.47 -15.32 1.09
C ASP A 344 5.25 -14.08 0.70
N PHE A 345 5.10 -13.68 -0.56
CA PHE A 345 5.69 -12.46 -1.12
C PHE A 345 4.62 -11.46 -1.60
N ARG A 346 3.34 -11.65 -1.22
CA ARG A 346 2.23 -10.80 -1.67
C ARG A 346 2.45 -9.34 -1.37
N ALA A 347 2.86 -9.02 -0.14
CA ALA A 347 3.11 -7.64 0.30
C ALA A 347 4.30 -6.95 -0.40
N ALA A 348 5.12 -7.70 -1.14
CA ALA A 348 6.32 -7.17 -1.78
C ALA A 348 6.26 -7.24 -3.31
N THR A 349 5.54 -8.22 -3.87
CA THR A 349 5.45 -8.48 -5.31
C THR A 349 4.05 -8.29 -5.87
N HIS A 350 3.02 -8.19 -5.02
CA HIS A 350 1.59 -8.14 -5.39
C HIS A 350 1.04 -9.41 -6.07
N PHE A 351 1.85 -10.47 -6.20
CA PHE A 351 1.40 -11.75 -6.76
C PHE A 351 1.04 -12.76 -5.66
N PRO A 352 0.04 -13.62 -5.88
CA PRO A 352 -0.41 -14.60 -4.89
C PRO A 352 0.63 -15.69 -4.62
N VAL A 353 0.45 -16.40 -3.50
CA VAL A 353 1.26 -17.59 -3.18
C VAL A 353 1.00 -18.69 -4.21
N ILE A 354 2.04 -19.45 -4.57
CA ILE A 354 1.97 -20.50 -5.60
C ILE A 354 1.16 -21.72 -5.11
N ALA A 355 1.52 -22.23 -3.92
CA ALA A 355 1.01 -23.46 -3.31
C ALA A 355 1.28 -24.75 -4.13
N ASP A 356 0.75 -24.89 -5.33
CA ASP A 356 0.96 -26.03 -6.24
C ASP A 356 1.34 -25.52 -7.64
N ASP A 357 2.48 -26.00 -8.14
CA ASP A 357 3.01 -25.63 -9.44
C ASP A 357 2.95 -26.77 -10.47
N GLU A 358 2.51 -27.96 -10.08
CA GLU A 358 2.42 -29.12 -10.97
C GLU A 358 1.56 -28.85 -12.22
N PRO A 359 0.37 -28.21 -12.13
CA PRO A 359 -0.46 -27.94 -13.30
C PRO A 359 0.24 -27.06 -14.34
N LEU A 360 0.96 -26.02 -13.90
CA LEU A 360 1.70 -25.13 -14.79
C LEU A 360 2.84 -25.88 -15.47
N VAL A 361 3.62 -26.65 -14.70
CA VAL A 361 4.75 -27.43 -15.24
C VAL A 361 4.27 -28.46 -16.25
N ARG A 362 3.17 -29.15 -15.96
CA ARG A 362 2.52 -30.09 -16.87
C ARG A 362 2.14 -29.42 -18.18
N LYS A 363 1.42 -28.29 -18.16
CA LYS A 363 0.99 -27.58 -19.37
C LYS A 363 2.17 -27.12 -20.24
N TYR A 364 3.25 -26.66 -19.62
CA TYR A 364 4.48 -26.30 -20.35
C TYR A 364 5.15 -27.52 -21.01
N LEU A 365 5.20 -28.66 -20.31
CA LEU A 365 5.74 -29.90 -20.88
C LEU A 365 4.87 -30.41 -22.03
N GLU A 366 3.54 -30.42 -21.85
CA GLU A 366 2.57 -30.81 -22.89
C GLU A 366 2.78 -29.95 -24.14
N HIS A 367 2.89 -28.62 -24.00
CA HIS A 367 3.15 -27.73 -25.12
C HIS A 367 4.44 -28.09 -25.87
N PHE A 368 5.58 -28.22 -25.19
CA PHE A 368 6.85 -28.52 -25.86
C PHE A 368 6.93 -29.95 -26.42
N PHE A 369 6.27 -30.91 -25.77
CA PHE A 369 6.26 -32.31 -26.21
C PHE A 369 5.41 -32.56 -27.45
N VAL A 370 4.60 -31.61 -27.92
CA VAL A 370 3.99 -31.71 -29.25
C VAL A 370 5.09 -31.84 -30.31
N GLU A 371 6.06 -30.92 -30.31
CA GLU A 371 7.13 -30.86 -31.32
C GLU A 371 8.34 -31.72 -30.97
N GLU A 372 8.68 -31.87 -29.68
CA GLU A 372 9.87 -32.61 -29.27
C GLU A 372 9.75 -34.12 -29.49
N THR A 373 10.86 -34.76 -29.88
CA THR A 373 10.92 -36.20 -30.12
C THR A 373 11.28 -37.01 -28.87
N ASP A 374 11.85 -36.37 -27.84
CA ASP A 374 12.17 -37.01 -26.57
C ASP A 374 12.09 -36.01 -25.39
N PHE A 375 12.19 -36.54 -24.16
CA PHE A 375 12.14 -35.76 -22.92
C PHE A 375 13.49 -35.73 -22.18
N LYS A 376 14.59 -36.09 -22.85
CA LYS A 376 15.90 -36.31 -22.19
C LYS A 376 16.45 -35.03 -21.56
N ALA A 377 16.17 -33.88 -22.16
CA ALA A 377 16.59 -32.58 -21.66
C ALA A 377 16.08 -32.27 -20.24
N TYR A 378 14.96 -32.87 -19.82
CA TYR A 378 14.30 -32.61 -18.54
C TYR A 378 14.67 -33.62 -17.44
N LEU A 379 15.20 -34.80 -17.80
CA LEU A 379 15.58 -35.87 -16.86
C LEU A 379 16.50 -35.45 -15.71
N PRO A 380 17.45 -34.51 -15.89
CA PRO A 380 18.27 -34.04 -14.78
C PRO A 380 17.46 -33.38 -13.66
N TYR A 381 16.28 -32.84 -13.95
CA TYR A 381 15.49 -32.00 -13.04
C TYR A 381 14.17 -32.66 -12.61
N VAL A 382 13.51 -33.36 -13.52
CA VAL A 382 12.18 -33.95 -13.34
C VAL A 382 12.27 -35.46 -13.33
N ARG A 383 11.41 -36.13 -12.55
CA ARG A 383 11.37 -37.60 -12.48
C ARG A 383 11.02 -38.19 -13.83
N GLU A 384 11.76 -39.22 -14.22
CA GLU A 384 11.52 -39.96 -15.46
C GLU A 384 10.10 -40.51 -15.55
N THR A 385 9.54 -41.04 -14.45
CA THR A 385 8.17 -41.57 -14.43
C THR A 385 7.11 -40.51 -14.71
N PHE A 386 7.35 -39.27 -14.26
CA PHE A 386 6.46 -38.14 -14.55
C PHE A 386 6.60 -37.70 -16.02
N LEU A 387 7.84 -37.56 -16.51
CA LEU A 387 8.11 -37.17 -17.91
C LEU A 387 7.54 -38.19 -18.90
N LYS A 388 7.78 -39.50 -18.70
CA LYS A 388 7.22 -40.57 -19.54
C LYS A 388 5.72 -40.50 -19.63
N ARG A 389 5.07 -40.28 -18.48
CA ARG A 389 3.62 -40.17 -18.40
C ARG A 389 3.10 -38.97 -19.20
N VAL A 390 3.62 -37.77 -18.93
CA VAL A 390 3.20 -36.54 -19.62
C VAL A 390 3.50 -36.60 -21.12
N PHE A 391 4.67 -37.12 -21.50
CA PHE A 391 5.07 -37.28 -22.90
C PHE A 391 4.14 -38.24 -23.65
N ALA A 392 3.88 -39.43 -23.10
CA ALA A 392 2.97 -40.39 -23.71
C ALA A 392 1.52 -39.87 -23.77
N GLU A 393 1.04 -39.22 -22.70
CA GLU A 393 -0.28 -38.56 -22.67
C GLU A 393 -0.40 -37.52 -23.80
N THR A 394 0.59 -36.65 -23.94
CA THR A 394 0.63 -35.61 -25.00
C THR A 394 0.62 -36.23 -26.39
N LYS A 395 1.51 -37.19 -26.66
CA LYS A 395 1.62 -37.83 -27.99
C LYS A 395 0.35 -38.57 -28.38
N VAL A 396 -0.30 -39.27 -27.43
CA VAL A 396 -1.57 -39.97 -27.68
C VAL A 396 -2.71 -38.98 -27.96
N LEU A 397 -2.83 -37.90 -27.17
CA LEU A 397 -3.89 -36.90 -27.35
C LEU A 397 -3.77 -36.14 -28.67
N HIS A 398 -2.53 -35.87 -29.13
CA HIS A 398 -2.28 -35.21 -30.41
C HIS A 398 -2.16 -36.19 -31.60
N GLY A 399 -2.27 -37.51 -31.38
CA GLY A 399 -2.17 -38.52 -32.44
C GLY A 399 -0.78 -38.61 -33.09
N LEU A 400 0.28 -38.30 -32.34
CA LEU A 400 1.67 -38.23 -32.84
C LEU A 400 2.46 -39.51 -32.53
N GLY A 401 3.23 -40.02 -33.47
CA GLY A 401 4.12 -41.19 -33.31
C GLY A 401 3.42 -42.56 -33.29
N ASP A 402 4.11 -43.61 -32.85
CA ASP A 402 3.55 -44.98 -32.81
C ASP A 402 2.83 -45.24 -31.47
N PRO A 403 1.50 -45.50 -31.48
CA PRO A 403 0.73 -45.81 -30.29
C PRO A 403 1.27 -46.99 -29.46
N LYS A 404 1.97 -47.94 -30.09
CA LYS A 404 2.56 -49.09 -29.38
C LYS A 404 3.74 -48.68 -28.49
N GLU A 405 4.54 -47.71 -28.92
CA GLU A 405 5.65 -47.17 -28.13
C GLU A 405 5.13 -46.45 -26.89
N TRP A 406 4.05 -45.68 -27.04
CA TRP A 406 3.43 -44.92 -25.95
C TRP A 406 2.69 -45.81 -24.94
N ALA A 407 2.02 -46.86 -25.43
CA ALA A 407 1.39 -47.88 -24.58
C ALA A 407 2.40 -48.61 -23.67
N GLY A 408 3.66 -48.76 -24.09
CA GLY A 408 4.72 -49.34 -23.26
C GLY A 408 5.19 -48.45 -22.11
N MET A 409 4.91 -47.13 -22.18
CA MET A 409 5.33 -46.16 -21.15
C MET A 409 4.26 -45.90 -20.08
N LEU A 410 3.03 -46.35 -20.31
CA LEU A 410 1.86 -46.08 -19.45
C LEU A 410 1.31 -47.39 -18.86
N PRO A 411 0.75 -47.37 -17.64
CA PRO A 411 -0.03 -48.49 -17.15
C PRO A 411 -1.23 -48.79 -18.07
N PRO A 412 -1.56 -50.06 -18.36
CA PRO A 412 -2.61 -50.41 -19.32
C PRO A 412 -3.98 -49.76 -19.05
N ALA A 413 -4.36 -49.62 -17.77
CA ALA A 413 -5.61 -48.97 -17.37
C ALA A 413 -5.66 -47.49 -17.75
N VAL A 414 -4.54 -46.76 -17.56
CA VAL A 414 -4.42 -45.33 -17.89
C VAL A 414 -4.47 -45.12 -19.40
N TYR A 415 -3.80 -45.99 -20.16
CA TYR A 415 -3.81 -45.93 -21.62
C TYR A 415 -5.22 -46.17 -22.22
N ALA A 416 -5.97 -47.14 -21.67
CA ALA A 416 -7.33 -47.43 -22.09
C ALA A 416 -8.30 -46.27 -21.83
N GLU A 417 -8.09 -45.53 -20.74
CA GLU A 417 -8.86 -44.33 -20.41
C GLU A 417 -8.51 -43.16 -21.33
N LEU A 418 -7.21 -42.91 -21.57
CA LEU A 418 -6.73 -41.85 -22.46
C LEU A 418 -7.26 -41.99 -23.89
N LYS A 419 -7.32 -43.21 -24.42
CA LYS A 419 -7.85 -43.46 -25.77
C LYS A 419 -9.33 -43.07 -25.92
N LYS A 420 -10.10 -43.08 -24.82
CA LYS A 420 -11.52 -42.69 -24.79
C LYS A 420 -11.71 -41.21 -24.44
N ARG A 421 -10.64 -40.53 -24.03
CA ARG A 421 -10.69 -39.17 -23.50
C ARG A 421 -10.63 -38.17 -24.66
N VAL A 422 -11.63 -37.30 -24.72
CA VAL A 422 -11.63 -36.11 -25.58
C VAL A 422 -11.54 -34.92 -24.63
N GLU A 423 -10.45 -34.16 -24.71
CA GLU A 423 -10.29 -32.92 -23.95
C GLU A 423 -10.69 -31.74 -24.84
N LEU A 424 -11.74 -31.04 -24.42
CA LEU A 424 -12.10 -29.72 -24.95
C LEU A 424 -11.66 -28.70 -23.92
N GLU A 425 -10.65 -27.90 -24.28
CA GLU A 425 -10.19 -26.79 -23.44
C GLU A 425 -10.43 -25.47 -24.15
N PHE A 426 -10.93 -24.48 -23.41
CA PHE A 426 -10.95 -23.11 -23.91
C PHE A 426 -9.52 -22.64 -24.08
N ALA A 427 -9.17 -22.23 -25.30
CA ALA A 427 -7.89 -21.65 -25.58
C ALA A 427 -7.74 -20.35 -24.75
N PRO A 428 -6.77 -20.26 -23.83
CA PRO A 428 -6.71 -19.19 -22.83
C PRO A 428 -6.53 -17.78 -23.41
N HIS A 429 -6.26 -17.67 -24.71
CA HIS A 429 -5.96 -16.46 -25.45
C HIS A 429 -7.12 -15.94 -26.33
N HIS A 430 -8.21 -16.70 -26.47
CA HIS A 430 -9.33 -16.33 -27.35
C HIS A 430 -10.49 -15.63 -26.64
N SER A 431 -10.48 -15.54 -25.31
CA SER A 431 -11.51 -14.80 -24.56
C SER A 431 -10.98 -13.45 -24.09
N PRO A 432 -11.59 -12.32 -24.51
CA PRO A 432 -11.34 -11.03 -23.89
C PRO A 432 -11.56 -11.13 -22.37
N VAL A 433 -10.60 -10.67 -21.59
CA VAL A 433 -10.72 -10.62 -20.11
C VAL A 433 -11.64 -9.47 -19.68
N GLU A 434 -11.80 -8.47 -20.56
CA GLU A 434 -12.66 -7.32 -20.38
C GLU A 434 -13.57 -7.16 -21.59
N PHE A 435 -14.82 -6.81 -21.34
CA PHE A 435 -15.82 -6.48 -22.34
C PHE A 435 -16.30 -5.05 -22.09
N GLY A 436 -16.26 -4.21 -23.11
CA GLY A 436 -16.92 -2.92 -23.11
C GLY A 436 -18.44 -3.05 -23.03
N SER A 437 -19.13 -1.97 -22.66
CA SER A 437 -20.59 -1.95 -22.48
C SER A 437 -21.40 -2.29 -23.75
N GLY A 438 -20.77 -2.30 -24.92
CA GLY A 438 -21.37 -2.68 -26.20
C GLY A 438 -20.72 -3.89 -26.87
N ASP A 439 -19.79 -4.58 -26.20
CA ASP A 439 -19.08 -5.70 -26.81
C ASP A 439 -20.01 -6.92 -26.90
N THR A 440 -20.00 -7.57 -28.07
CA THR A 440 -20.78 -8.80 -28.28
C THR A 440 -20.02 -9.97 -27.69
N VAL A 441 -20.59 -10.61 -26.66
CA VAL A 441 -20.03 -11.82 -26.05
C VAL A 441 -20.55 -13.04 -26.82
N ALA A 442 -19.66 -13.71 -27.55
CA ALA A 442 -19.96 -14.95 -28.27
C ALA A 442 -18.90 -16.02 -28.00
N LEU A 443 -19.30 -17.29 -28.06
CA LEU A 443 -18.39 -18.43 -28.03
C LEU A 443 -18.15 -18.87 -29.47
N ASP A 444 -16.98 -18.56 -30.02
CA ASP A 444 -16.52 -19.17 -31.27
C ASP A 444 -15.96 -20.56 -30.95
N LEU A 445 -16.49 -21.56 -31.66
CA LEU A 445 -16.18 -22.99 -31.49
C LEU A 445 -15.04 -23.45 -32.39
#